data_AF-A0A922XIX7-F1
#
_entry.id   AF-A0A922XIX7-F1
#
_cell.length_a   1.000
_cell.length_b   1.000
_cell.length_c   1.000
_cell.angle_alpha   90.00
_cell.angle_beta   90.00
_cell.angle_gamma   90.00
#
_symmetry.space_group_name_H-M   'P 1'
#
loop_
_entity.id
_entity.type
_entity.pdbx_description
1 polymer ?
#
loop_
_entity_poly.entity_id
_entity_poly.type
_entity_poly.pdbx_seq_one_letter_code
_entity_poly.pdbx_strand_id
1 'polypeptide(L)'
;MRPTPAPLRLGQRHSRSARARGAFTLTEVLVVVLVILILIAIALPVGTAVVSAGRTQSTQSLIQALDNLVVEYTATLSRPIPSVYTDLQGNEFPIVDARADEPSLSPADRNLAPAEPSLALFLAQVRATDPALLRTLTNIAGSSVTRATIEPAPTLPLDDRTNERTATGFSIGPVSDDPNRPNGTPDVLVAPVVLDGWNRPIRFVHPAFDGGYGPFFRFNPRTTGAAATPSAVTRQARDLRVLGRADTQGVQPLRATALFSRAAWPFSPIDANRQAGWIGDSDEGITINRRPYFYSVGADGNPGTREDNVYTTTPTFPAESTPPAIE
;
A
#
# COMPACT_ATOMS: atom_id res chain seq x y z
N MET A 1 -35.42 -24.09 81.11
CA MET A 1 -35.04 -25.49 80.79
C MET A 1 -33.65 -25.50 80.14
N ARG A 2 -32.63 -25.97 80.87
CA ARG A 2 -31.41 -26.62 80.32
C ARG A 2 -31.78 -28.03 79.81
N PRO A 3 -30.89 -28.84 79.21
CA PRO A 3 -29.83 -28.66 78.20
C PRO A 3 -30.15 -29.54 76.95
N THR A 4 -29.34 -29.65 75.90
CA THR A 4 -28.37 -30.76 75.70
C THR A 4 -27.53 -30.49 74.43
N PRO A 5 -26.18 -30.45 74.52
CA PRO A 5 -25.29 -30.45 73.35
C PRO A 5 -25.05 -31.89 72.87
N ALA A 6 -25.22 -32.13 71.56
CA ALA A 6 -24.93 -33.39 70.90
C ALA A 6 -23.47 -33.43 70.38
N PRO A 7 -22.84 -34.62 70.31
CA PRO A 7 -21.40 -34.78 70.44
C PRO A 7 -20.60 -34.45 69.17
N LEU A 8 -19.40 -33.89 69.41
CA LEU A 8 -18.25 -33.86 68.51
C LEU A 8 -17.98 -35.26 67.93
N ARG A 9 -18.24 -35.42 66.63
CA ARG A 9 -17.87 -36.63 65.88
C ARG A 9 -16.38 -36.55 65.55
N LEU A 10 -15.61 -37.28 66.36
CA LEU A 10 -14.17 -37.47 66.24
C LEU A 10 -13.80 -37.97 64.83
N GLY A 11 -12.76 -37.34 64.27
CA GLY A 11 -12.35 -37.50 62.88
C GLY A 11 -12.00 -38.94 62.49
N GLN A 12 -12.64 -39.40 61.43
CA GLN A 12 -12.18 -40.53 60.64
C GLN A 12 -11.08 -40.02 59.70
N ARG A 13 -9.84 -40.00 60.20
CA ARG A 13 -8.65 -39.78 59.36
C ARG A 13 -8.57 -40.94 58.38
N HIS A 14 -9.02 -40.72 57.14
CA HIS A 14 -8.66 -41.58 56.03
C HIS A 14 -7.15 -41.45 55.81
N SER A 15 -6.41 -42.42 56.32
CA SER A 15 -5.02 -42.68 55.96
C SER A 15 -4.96 -42.91 54.46
N ARG A 16 -4.72 -41.83 53.70
CA ARG A 16 -4.44 -41.91 52.27
C ARG A 16 -3.11 -42.63 52.14
N SER A 17 -3.15 -43.93 51.87
CA SER A 17 -1.99 -44.68 51.40
C SER A 17 -1.40 -43.91 50.24
N ALA A 18 -0.20 -43.36 50.43
CA ALA A 18 0.54 -42.69 49.39
C ALA A 18 0.87 -43.74 48.33
N ARG A 19 0.00 -43.90 47.33
CA ARG A 19 0.35 -44.64 46.11
C ARG A 19 1.59 -43.96 45.56
N ALA A 20 2.69 -44.71 45.50
CA ALA A 20 3.86 -44.31 44.76
C ALA A 20 3.38 -43.98 43.34
N ARG A 21 3.31 -42.69 43.02
CA ARG A 21 3.03 -42.24 41.66
C ARG A 21 4.29 -42.60 40.90
N GLY A 22 4.18 -43.52 39.93
CA GLY A 22 5.30 -43.83 39.04
C GLY A 22 5.84 -42.53 38.48
N ALA A 23 7.13 -42.29 38.67
CA ALA A 23 7.80 -41.17 38.03
C ALA A 23 7.81 -41.41 36.52
N PHE A 24 7.54 -40.37 35.73
CA PHE A 24 7.61 -40.42 34.28
C PHE A 24 8.99 -40.93 33.85
N THR A 25 9.02 -41.93 32.99
CA THR A 25 10.29 -42.42 32.44
C THR A 25 10.84 -41.37 31.48
N LEU A 26 12.16 -41.24 31.40
CA LEU A 26 12.82 -40.32 30.47
C LEU A 26 12.38 -40.59 29.02
N THR A 27 12.17 -41.86 28.68
CA THR A 27 11.66 -42.29 27.37
C THR A 27 10.27 -41.73 27.08
N GLU A 28 9.37 -41.72 28.06
CA GLU A 28 8.02 -41.19 27.90
C GLU A 28 8.03 -39.68 27.63
N VAL A 29 8.87 -38.93 28.34
CA VAL A 29 9.06 -37.49 28.08
C VAL A 29 9.63 -37.26 26.69
N LEU A 30 10.60 -38.06 26.24
CA LEU A 30 11.20 -37.94 24.92
C LEU A 30 10.18 -38.19 23.79
N VAL A 31 9.32 -39.21 23.94
CA VAL A 31 8.26 -39.50 22.97
C VAL A 31 7.25 -38.36 22.89
N VAL A 32 6.85 -37.77 24.03
CA VAL A 32 5.92 -36.63 24.06
C VAL A 32 6.53 -35.42 23.35
N VAL A 33 7.79 -35.10 23.62
CA VAL A 33 8.49 -34.00 22.95
C VAL A 33 8.56 -34.24 21.44
N LEU A 34 8.90 -35.46 21.02
CA LEU A 34 8.94 -35.83 19.60
C LEU A 34 7.58 -35.60 18.91
N VAL A 35 6.48 -36.05 19.52
CA VAL A 35 5.13 -35.87 18.97
C VAL A 35 4.75 -34.39 18.90
N ILE A 36 5.05 -33.59 19.93
CA ILE A 36 4.79 -32.14 19.93
C ILE A 36 5.55 -31.46 18.80
N LEU A 37 6.82 -31.80 18.60
CA LEU A 37 7.63 -31.23 17.51
C LEU A 37 7.07 -31.58 16.13
N ILE A 38 6.59 -32.81 15.94
CA ILE A 38 5.93 -33.22 14.69
C ILE A 38 4.64 -32.43 14.47
N LEU A 39 3.82 -32.25 15.51
CA LEU A 39 2.57 -31.49 15.40
C LEU A 39 2.83 -30.01 15.07
N ILE A 40 3.83 -29.38 15.69
CA ILE A 40 4.23 -28.00 15.39
C ILE A 40 4.71 -27.89 13.94
N ALA A 41 5.53 -28.84 13.47
CA ALA A 41 6.06 -28.83 12.10
C ALA A 41 4.95 -28.88 11.04
N ILE A 42 3.83 -29.54 11.32
CA ILE A 42 2.68 -29.63 10.40
C ILE A 42 1.72 -28.44 10.56
N ALA A 43 1.50 -27.98 11.79
CA ALA A 43 0.52 -26.92 12.08
C ALA A 43 0.96 -25.55 11.54
N LEU A 44 2.26 -25.24 11.57
CA LEU A 44 2.76 -23.92 11.17
C LEU A 44 2.51 -23.60 9.68
N PRO A 45 2.85 -24.45 8.69
CA PRO A 45 2.59 -24.17 7.27
C PRO A 45 1.09 -24.06 6.95
N VAL A 46 0.25 -24.86 7.59
CA VAL A 46 -1.21 -24.80 7.39
C VAL A 46 -1.77 -23.50 7.96
N GLY A 47 -1.31 -23.11 9.16
CA GLY A 47 -1.72 -21.85 9.77
C GLY A 47 -1.36 -20.62 8.91
N THR A 48 -0.14 -20.57 8.36
CA THR A 48 0.28 -19.46 7.50
C THR A 48 -0.49 -19.42 6.19
N ALA A 49 -0.77 -20.57 5.57
CA ALA A 49 -1.57 -20.65 4.36
C ALA A 49 -3.01 -20.16 4.57
N VAL A 50 -3.66 -20.56 5.67
CA VAL A 50 -5.02 -20.13 6.01
C VAL A 50 -5.08 -18.62 6.29
N VAL A 51 -4.11 -18.07 7.04
CA VAL A 51 -4.04 -16.63 7.29
C VAL A 51 -3.82 -15.85 5.98
N SER A 52 -2.93 -16.32 5.11
CA SER A 52 -2.67 -15.68 3.81
C SER A 52 -3.90 -15.70 2.90
N ALA A 53 -4.62 -16.83 2.84
CA ALA A 53 -5.87 -16.95 2.10
C ALA A 53 -6.95 -15.99 2.64
N GLY A 54 -7.08 -15.90 3.97
CA GLY A 54 -8.02 -14.97 4.62
C GLY A 54 -7.70 -13.50 4.31
N ARG A 55 -6.43 -13.11 4.34
CA ARG A 55 -5.98 -11.76 3.94
C ARG A 55 -6.29 -11.45 2.48
N THR A 56 -6.05 -12.41 1.59
CA THR A 56 -6.36 -12.28 0.16
C THR A 56 -7.86 -12.08 -0.06
N GLN A 57 -8.70 -12.92 0.54
CA GLN A 57 -10.15 -12.84 0.40
C GLN A 57 -10.72 -11.52 0.95
N SER A 58 -10.24 -11.09 2.12
CA SER A 58 -10.63 -9.81 2.72
C SER A 58 -10.24 -8.63 1.83
N THR A 59 -9.02 -8.66 1.29
CA THR A 59 -8.51 -7.65 0.35
C THR A 59 -9.33 -7.62 -0.95
N GLN A 60 -9.67 -8.77 -1.51
CA GLN A 60 -10.50 -8.84 -2.71
C GLN A 60 -11.90 -8.26 -2.48
N SER A 61 -12.51 -8.55 -1.32
CA SER A 61 -13.82 -7.99 -0.94
C SER A 61 -13.76 -6.47 -0.82
N LEU A 62 -12.66 -5.94 -0.26
CA LEU A 62 -12.42 -4.51 -0.14
C LEU A 62 -12.24 -3.84 -1.50
N ILE A 63 -11.47 -4.44 -2.40
CA ILE A 63 -11.29 -3.92 -3.78
C ILE A 63 -12.63 -3.95 -4.53
N GLN A 64 -13.44 -5.00 -4.38
CA GLN A 64 -14.76 -5.06 -4.99
C GLN A 64 -15.69 -3.94 -4.51
N ALA A 65 -15.59 -3.54 -3.24
CA ALA A 65 -16.32 -2.40 -2.72
C ALA A 65 -15.86 -1.07 -3.34
N LEU A 66 -14.55 -0.90 -3.54
CA LEU A 66 -13.97 0.26 -4.23
C LEU A 66 -14.40 0.31 -5.70
N ASP A 67 -14.49 -0.84 -6.38
CA ASP A 67 -15.01 -0.93 -7.74
C ASP A 67 -16.48 -0.50 -7.82
N ASN A 68 -17.30 -0.93 -6.86
CA ASN A 68 -18.70 -0.53 -6.78
C ASN A 68 -18.82 1.00 -6.55
N LEU A 69 -17.95 1.59 -5.73
CA LEU A 69 -17.87 3.04 -5.55
C LEU A 69 -17.59 3.77 -6.88
N VAL A 70 -16.68 3.25 -7.71
CA VAL A 70 -16.39 3.85 -9.02
C VAL A 70 -17.60 3.79 -9.95
N VAL A 71 -18.30 2.65 -9.98
CA VAL A 71 -19.53 2.50 -10.75
C VAL A 71 -20.60 3.48 -10.27
N GLU A 72 -20.79 3.60 -8.96
CA GLU A 72 -21.75 4.53 -8.36
C GLU A 72 -21.38 6.00 -8.65
N TYR A 73 -20.10 6.36 -8.52
CA TYR A 73 -19.60 7.71 -8.82
C TYR A 73 -19.90 8.11 -10.27
N THR A 74 -19.56 7.24 -11.22
CA THR A 74 -19.77 7.52 -12.66
C THR A 74 -21.25 7.57 -13.04
N ALA A 75 -22.08 6.70 -12.44
CA ALA A 75 -23.52 6.70 -12.65
C ALA A 75 -24.19 7.97 -12.08
N THR A 76 -23.85 8.35 -10.85
CA THR A 76 -24.45 9.49 -10.15
C THR A 76 -24.08 10.82 -10.80
N LEU A 77 -22.81 10.99 -11.19
CA LEU A 77 -22.30 12.28 -11.67
C LEU A 77 -22.30 12.41 -13.20
N SER A 78 -22.57 11.32 -13.93
CA SER A 78 -22.56 11.29 -15.40
C SER A 78 -21.31 11.92 -16.03
N ARG A 79 -20.15 11.78 -15.36
CA ARG A 79 -18.88 12.40 -15.75
C ARG A 79 -17.74 11.39 -15.60
N PRO A 80 -16.65 11.54 -16.37
CA PRO A 80 -15.48 10.70 -16.20
C PRO A 80 -14.87 10.88 -14.82
N ILE A 81 -14.12 9.87 -14.40
CA ILE A 81 -13.37 9.91 -13.15
C ILE A 81 -12.29 10.98 -13.29
N PRO A 82 -12.11 11.84 -12.27
CA PRO A 82 -11.11 12.88 -12.32
C PRO A 82 -9.71 12.28 -12.29
N SER A 83 -8.82 12.77 -13.15
CA SER A 83 -7.40 12.41 -13.14
C SER A 83 -6.60 13.25 -12.15
N VAL A 84 -7.17 14.30 -11.58
CA VAL A 84 -6.51 15.19 -10.64
C VAL A 84 -7.42 15.41 -9.42
N TYR A 85 -6.80 15.53 -8.26
CA TYR A 85 -7.43 16.10 -7.07
C TYR A 85 -7.17 17.60 -7.09
N THR A 86 -8.22 18.40 -6.91
CA THR A 86 -8.10 19.85 -6.77
C THR A 86 -8.37 20.24 -5.32
N ASP A 87 -7.41 20.86 -4.66
CA ASP A 87 -7.57 21.32 -3.28
C ASP A 87 -8.34 22.66 -3.19
N LEU A 88 -8.62 23.14 -1.97
CA LEU A 88 -9.29 24.44 -1.76
C LEU A 88 -8.56 25.65 -2.34
N GLN A 89 -7.25 25.56 -2.46
CA GLN A 89 -6.43 26.61 -3.02
C GLN A 89 -6.47 26.56 -4.54
N GLY A 90 -7.10 25.55 -5.15
CA GLY A 90 -7.14 25.35 -6.60
C GLY A 90 -5.88 24.70 -7.13
N ASN A 91 -5.05 24.11 -6.25
CA ASN A 91 -3.89 23.36 -6.67
C ASN A 91 -4.32 21.99 -7.20
N GLU A 92 -3.69 21.54 -8.28
CA GLU A 92 -4.01 20.25 -8.90
C GLU A 92 -2.92 19.21 -8.62
N PHE A 93 -3.33 18.05 -8.10
CA PHE A 93 -2.46 16.91 -7.78
C PHE A 93 -2.87 15.71 -8.62
N PRO A 94 -1.95 15.07 -9.36
CA PRO A 94 -2.29 13.90 -10.15
C PRO A 94 -2.72 12.73 -9.27
N ILE A 95 -3.84 12.10 -9.62
CA ILE A 95 -4.31 10.87 -8.96
C ILE A 95 -3.60 9.69 -9.63
N VAL A 96 -2.36 9.42 -9.21
CA VAL A 96 -1.43 8.54 -9.90
C VAL A 96 -0.79 7.50 -8.98
N ASP A 97 -0.76 6.23 -9.39
CA ASP A 97 0.03 5.18 -8.73
C ASP A 97 1.46 5.22 -9.25
N ALA A 98 2.26 6.16 -8.75
CA ALA A 98 3.65 6.34 -9.14
C ALA A 98 4.50 6.75 -7.94
N ARG A 99 5.80 6.85 -8.14
CA ARG A 99 6.67 7.58 -7.22
C ARG A 99 7.20 8.82 -7.91
N ALA A 100 7.26 9.93 -7.18
CA ALA A 100 8.02 11.09 -7.62
C ALA A 100 9.48 10.65 -7.81
N ASP A 101 10.04 10.96 -8.98
CA ASP A 101 11.44 10.71 -9.28
C ASP A 101 12.26 11.83 -8.65
N GLU A 102 12.84 11.55 -7.48
CA GLU A 102 13.72 12.47 -6.79
C GLU A 102 15.16 12.27 -7.27
N PRO A 103 15.76 13.24 -8.00
CA PRO A 103 17.14 13.11 -8.47
C PRO A 103 18.15 13.00 -7.32
N SER A 104 17.78 13.46 -6.12
CA SER A 104 18.60 13.49 -4.92
C SER A 104 18.53 12.21 -4.08
N LEU A 105 17.50 11.37 -4.25
CA LEU A 105 17.42 10.11 -3.53
C LEU A 105 18.22 9.07 -4.30
N SER A 106 19.26 8.54 -3.64
CA SER A 106 19.98 7.36 -4.13
C SER A 106 18.97 6.28 -4.54
N PRO A 107 19.11 5.65 -5.72
CA PRO A 107 18.10 4.79 -6.36
C PRO A 107 17.68 3.51 -5.58
N ALA A 108 18.13 3.35 -4.35
CA ALA A 108 18.08 2.09 -3.62
C ALA A 108 16.86 1.93 -2.72
N ASP A 109 16.52 2.92 -1.88
CA ASP A 109 15.52 2.67 -0.82
C ASP A 109 14.14 3.28 -1.12
N ARG A 110 13.43 2.62 -2.03
CA ARG A 110 12.02 2.90 -2.33
C ARG A 110 11.09 2.64 -1.13
N ASN A 111 11.58 2.12 0.01
CA ASN A 111 10.80 2.07 1.24
C ASN A 111 10.76 3.43 1.96
N LEU A 112 11.73 4.31 1.73
CA LEU A 112 11.79 5.64 2.36
C LEU A 112 10.97 6.69 1.62
N ALA A 113 10.71 6.50 0.33
CA ALA A 113 9.88 7.38 -0.49
C ALA A 113 8.63 6.62 -0.95
N PRO A 114 7.52 6.63 -0.18
CA PRO A 114 6.31 5.86 -0.50
C PRO A 114 5.74 6.25 -1.88
N ALA A 115 4.96 5.34 -2.47
CA ALA A 115 4.18 5.67 -3.66
C ALA A 115 3.17 6.78 -3.34
N GLU A 116 2.88 7.59 -4.35
CA GLU A 116 1.82 8.59 -4.28
C GLU A 116 0.52 7.94 -3.79
N PRO A 117 -0.19 8.57 -2.83
CA PRO A 117 -1.37 8.00 -2.21
C PRO A 117 -2.60 8.15 -3.13
N SER A 118 -2.51 7.60 -4.34
CA SER A 118 -3.50 7.65 -5.41
C SER A 118 -4.93 7.41 -4.94
N LEU A 119 -5.15 6.35 -4.17
CA LEU A 119 -6.48 6.04 -3.65
C LEU A 119 -6.98 7.11 -2.68
N ALA A 120 -6.11 7.59 -1.79
CA ALA A 120 -6.51 8.58 -0.80
C ALA A 120 -6.84 9.93 -1.47
N LEU A 121 -6.11 10.34 -2.51
CA LEU A 121 -6.43 11.50 -3.34
C LEU A 121 -7.76 11.32 -4.09
N PHE A 122 -8.00 10.14 -4.67
CA PHE A 122 -9.27 9.82 -5.30
C PHE A 122 -10.43 9.92 -4.30
N LEU A 123 -10.30 9.34 -3.11
CA LEU A 123 -11.34 9.39 -2.08
C LEU A 123 -11.55 10.81 -1.53
N ALA A 124 -10.50 11.62 -1.45
CA ALA A 124 -10.61 13.04 -1.13
C ALA A 124 -11.41 13.79 -2.20
N GLN A 125 -11.16 13.53 -3.49
CA GLN A 125 -11.91 14.10 -4.60
C GLN A 125 -13.38 13.66 -4.62
N VAL A 126 -13.66 12.38 -4.31
CA VAL A 126 -15.02 11.86 -4.14
C VAL A 126 -15.71 12.59 -3.00
N ARG A 127 -15.05 12.72 -1.83
CA ARG A 127 -15.58 13.46 -0.66
C ARG A 127 -15.95 14.89 -1.01
N ALA A 128 -15.07 15.60 -1.72
CA ALA A 128 -15.26 16.99 -2.10
C ALA A 128 -16.43 17.16 -3.08
N THR A 129 -16.70 16.14 -3.91
CA THR A 129 -17.81 16.20 -4.87
C THR A 129 -19.14 15.79 -4.24
N ASP A 130 -19.18 14.61 -3.62
CA ASP A 130 -20.39 14.05 -3.04
C ASP A 130 -20.02 13.17 -1.82
N PRO A 131 -20.12 13.72 -0.59
CA PRO A 131 -19.84 12.98 0.63
C PRO A 131 -20.72 11.75 0.84
N ALA A 132 -21.89 11.65 0.20
CA ALA A 132 -22.81 10.53 0.38
C ALA A 132 -22.26 9.23 -0.21
N LEU A 133 -21.48 9.31 -1.30
CA LEU A 133 -20.85 8.16 -1.96
C LEU A 133 -19.87 7.41 -1.04
N LEU A 134 -19.28 8.11 -0.06
CA LEU A 134 -18.34 7.50 0.87
C LEU A 134 -19.02 6.68 1.98
N ARG A 135 -20.35 6.77 2.15
CA ARG A 135 -21.07 5.97 3.15
C ARG A 135 -20.94 4.47 2.88
N THR A 136 -20.87 4.09 1.61
CA THR A 136 -20.66 2.70 1.18
C THR A 136 -19.34 2.14 1.70
N LEU A 137 -18.27 2.95 1.72
CA LEU A 137 -16.96 2.52 2.22
C LEU A 137 -16.93 2.35 3.74
N THR A 138 -17.58 3.26 4.49
CA THR A 138 -17.60 3.20 5.95
C THR A 138 -18.21 1.89 6.47
N ASN A 139 -19.19 1.33 5.75
CA ASN A 139 -19.86 0.09 6.15
C ASN A 139 -19.03 -1.17 5.87
N ILE A 140 -18.13 -1.14 4.89
CA ILE A 140 -17.41 -2.33 4.41
C ILE A 140 -16.02 -2.44 5.06
N ALA A 141 -15.41 -1.31 5.37
CA ALA A 141 -13.98 -1.26 5.68
C ALA A 141 -13.70 -0.87 7.13
N GLY A 142 -14.61 -1.16 8.07
CA GLY A 142 -14.59 -0.65 9.45
C GLY A 142 -13.26 -0.76 10.21
N SER A 143 -12.44 -1.80 9.96
CA SER A 143 -11.08 -1.93 10.48
C SER A 143 -9.96 -1.61 9.48
N SER A 144 -10.29 -1.55 8.19
CA SER A 144 -9.34 -1.38 7.08
C SER A 144 -9.16 0.07 6.64
N VAL A 145 -9.96 1.01 7.15
CA VAL A 145 -9.77 2.45 6.87
C VAL A 145 -9.08 3.11 8.04
N THR A 146 -7.89 3.63 7.79
CA THR A 146 -7.21 4.54 8.71
C THR A 146 -7.28 5.95 8.14
N ARG A 147 -7.21 6.97 9.01
CA ARG A 147 -6.97 8.33 8.55
C ARG A 147 -5.48 8.57 8.61
N ALA A 148 -4.89 8.99 7.50
CA ALA A 148 -3.50 9.42 7.48
C ALA A 148 -3.42 10.86 6.97
N THR A 149 -2.45 11.57 7.50
CA THR A 149 -1.97 12.82 6.93
C THR A 149 -1.25 12.45 5.64
N ILE A 150 -1.71 12.97 4.50
CA ILE A 150 -0.96 12.86 3.25
C ILE A 150 0.15 13.89 3.32
N GLU A 151 1.36 13.42 3.54
CA GLU A 151 2.52 14.29 3.47
C GLU A 151 2.68 14.79 2.03
N PRO A 152 3.11 16.05 1.85
CA PRO A 152 3.49 16.54 0.53
C PRO A 152 4.50 15.59 -0.11
N ALA A 153 4.42 15.42 -1.43
CA ALA A 153 5.56 14.88 -2.16
C ALA A 153 6.80 15.71 -1.78
N PRO A 154 7.95 15.05 -1.56
CA PRO A 154 9.18 15.74 -1.21
C PRO A 154 9.49 16.81 -2.26
N THR A 155 10.06 17.93 -1.81
CA THR A 155 10.24 19.13 -2.62
C THR A 155 11.01 18.81 -3.88
N LEU A 156 10.31 18.79 -5.00
CA LEU A 156 10.97 18.61 -6.28
C LEU A 156 11.82 19.86 -6.56
N PRO A 157 13.11 19.70 -6.91
CA PRO A 157 13.88 20.81 -7.40
C PRO A 157 13.17 21.35 -8.65
N LEU A 158 12.68 22.59 -8.58
CA LEU A 158 12.17 23.30 -9.75
C LEU A 158 13.29 23.32 -10.80
N ASP A 159 13.05 22.70 -11.95
CA ASP A 159 14.01 22.64 -13.06
C ASP A 159 14.32 24.08 -13.52
N ASP A 160 15.49 24.59 -13.12
CA ASP A 160 15.98 25.95 -13.33
C ASP A 160 16.44 26.18 -14.77
N ARG A 161 15.69 25.68 -15.76
CA ARG A 161 15.98 25.93 -17.18
C ARG A 161 15.68 27.38 -17.59
N THR A 162 15.13 28.21 -16.70
CA THR A 162 14.72 29.58 -17.01
C THR A 162 15.51 30.69 -16.29
N ASN A 163 16.54 30.41 -15.47
CA ASN A 163 17.34 31.44 -14.76
C ASN A 163 16.51 32.41 -13.89
N GLU A 164 15.23 32.11 -13.61
CA GLU A 164 14.34 32.95 -12.84
C GLU A 164 14.18 32.37 -11.44
N ARG A 165 15.02 32.86 -10.52
CA ARG A 165 14.96 32.67 -9.06
C ARG A 165 14.72 31.23 -8.60
N THR A 166 15.80 30.62 -8.11
CA THR A 166 15.82 29.42 -7.29
C THR A 166 14.94 29.61 -6.03
N ALA A 167 13.64 29.30 -6.14
CA ALA A 167 12.78 29.14 -4.98
C ALA A 167 13.08 27.76 -4.35
N THR A 168 14.23 27.66 -3.69
CA THR A 168 14.55 26.49 -2.88
C THR A 168 13.57 26.42 -1.70
N GLY A 169 12.78 25.34 -1.63
CA GLY A 169 12.02 25.00 -0.42
C GLY A 169 10.49 25.10 -0.49
N PHE A 170 9.87 25.18 -1.67
CA PHE A 170 8.41 25.13 -1.75
C PHE A 170 7.91 23.69 -1.89
N SER A 171 7.37 23.14 -0.80
CA SER A 171 6.71 21.84 -0.80
C SER A 171 5.22 22.07 -1.10
N ILE A 172 4.78 21.68 -2.30
CA ILE A 172 3.36 21.72 -2.66
C ILE A 172 2.77 20.36 -2.29
N GLY A 173 2.20 20.27 -1.09
CA GLY A 173 1.35 19.15 -0.70
C GLY A 173 -0.12 19.51 -0.84
N PRO A 174 -1.00 18.51 -0.99
CA PRO A 174 -2.43 18.76 -1.02
C PRO A 174 -2.91 19.32 0.32
N VAL A 175 -3.79 20.30 0.26
CA VAL A 175 -4.38 20.96 1.43
C VAL A 175 -5.75 20.39 1.75
N SER A 176 -6.10 20.26 3.05
CA SER A 176 -7.40 19.73 3.50
C SER A 176 -8.51 20.76 3.50
N ASP A 177 -9.68 20.36 3.03
CA ASP A 177 -10.93 21.13 3.12
C ASP A 177 -11.63 21.06 4.50
N ASP A 178 -10.93 20.96 5.63
CA ASP A 178 -11.62 20.83 6.94
C ASP A 178 -12.06 22.21 7.47
N PRO A 179 -13.37 22.58 7.39
CA PRO A 179 -13.84 23.90 7.83
C PRO A 179 -13.75 24.09 9.35
N ASN A 180 -13.54 23.01 10.12
CA ASN A 180 -13.45 23.07 11.58
C ASN A 180 -12.01 23.13 12.09
N ARG A 181 -11.02 23.26 11.21
CA ARG A 181 -9.61 23.23 11.58
C ARG A 181 -9.21 24.53 12.33
N PRO A 182 -8.43 24.46 13.41
CA PRO A 182 -7.93 25.65 14.11
C PRO A 182 -7.02 26.48 13.21
N ASN A 183 -7.26 27.80 13.19
CA ASN A 183 -6.38 28.77 12.50
C ASN A 183 -4.92 28.57 12.90
N GLY A 184 -4.02 28.42 11.92
CA GLY A 184 -2.58 28.29 12.13
C GLY A 184 -2.03 26.85 12.16
N THR A 185 -2.89 25.83 12.03
CA THR A 185 -2.43 24.45 11.81
C THR A 185 -1.97 24.32 10.35
N PRO A 186 -0.80 23.72 10.04
CA PRO A 186 -0.37 23.54 8.66
C PRO A 186 -1.44 22.83 7.83
N ASP A 187 -1.65 23.36 6.63
CA ASP A 187 -2.64 22.96 5.65
C ASP A 187 -2.24 21.61 5.04
N VAL A 188 -2.51 20.52 5.76
CA VAL A 188 -2.19 19.16 5.28
C VAL A 188 -3.45 18.36 5.07
N LEU A 189 -3.61 17.79 3.87
CA LEU A 189 -4.71 16.92 3.50
C LEU A 189 -4.77 15.70 4.43
N VAL A 190 -5.90 15.55 5.12
CA VAL A 190 -6.23 14.33 5.86
C VAL A 190 -7.26 13.55 5.05
N ALA A 191 -6.82 12.40 4.54
CA ALA A 191 -7.62 11.53 3.68
C ALA A 191 -7.69 10.11 4.25
N PRO A 192 -8.76 9.35 3.93
CA PRO A 192 -8.84 7.95 4.27
C PRO A 192 -7.77 7.16 3.49
N VAL A 193 -6.94 6.41 4.22
CA VAL A 193 -6.05 5.40 3.67
C VAL A 193 -6.68 4.04 3.92
N VAL A 194 -6.99 3.36 2.82
CA VAL A 194 -7.57 2.02 2.84
C VAL A 194 -6.43 1.01 2.83
N LEU A 195 -6.37 0.18 3.86
CA LEU A 195 -5.35 -0.82 4.07
C LEU A 195 -5.86 -2.21 3.69
N ASP A 196 -5.01 -2.99 3.05
CA ASP A 196 -5.26 -4.39 2.71
C ASP A 196 -5.07 -5.33 3.92
N GLY A 197 -5.22 -6.64 3.69
CA GLY A 197 -5.03 -7.66 4.72
C GLY A 197 -3.59 -7.76 5.26
N TRP A 198 -2.61 -7.13 4.61
CA TRP A 198 -1.21 -7.05 5.04
C TRP A 198 -0.85 -5.68 5.63
N ASN A 199 -1.84 -4.85 5.91
CA ASN A 199 -1.67 -3.50 6.48
C ASN A 199 -0.89 -2.56 5.54
N ARG A 200 -1.07 -2.73 4.22
CA ARG A 200 -0.48 -1.87 3.19
C ARG A 200 -1.56 -1.07 2.47
N PRO A 201 -1.26 0.16 2.02
CA PRO A 201 -2.23 0.95 1.27
C PRO A 201 -2.67 0.28 -0.03
N ILE A 202 -3.98 0.21 -0.27
CA ILE A 202 -4.54 -0.12 -1.58
C ILE A 202 -4.17 0.99 -2.57
N ARG A 203 -3.76 0.59 -3.77
CA ARG A 203 -3.36 1.49 -4.85
C ARG A 203 -4.48 1.65 -5.86
N PHE A 204 -4.55 2.82 -6.50
CA PHE A 204 -5.54 3.15 -7.52
C PHE A 204 -4.86 3.57 -8.82
N VAL A 205 -5.25 2.92 -9.92
CA VAL A 205 -4.69 3.19 -11.24
C VAL A 205 -5.70 3.88 -12.12
N HIS A 206 -5.44 5.16 -12.40
CA HIS A 206 -6.28 5.97 -13.28
C HIS A 206 -5.90 5.74 -14.76
N PRO A 207 -6.87 5.62 -15.69
CA PRO A 207 -6.63 5.44 -17.13
C PRO A 207 -5.84 6.58 -17.80
N ALA A 208 -5.80 7.75 -17.17
CA ALA A 208 -5.00 8.86 -17.67
C ALA A 208 -3.50 8.63 -17.47
N PHE A 209 -3.09 7.75 -16.54
CA PHE A 209 -1.71 7.54 -16.13
C PHE A 209 -1.29 6.06 -16.09
N ASP A 210 -2.04 5.17 -16.73
CA ASP A 210 -1.77 3.73 -16.75
C ASP A 210 -0.53 3.36 -17.58
N GLY A 211 -0.18 2.07 -17.57
CA GLY A 211 1.08 1.59 -18.12
C GLY A 211 2.28 1.95 -17.25
N GLY A 212 3.48 1.78 -17.80
CA GLY A 212 4.72 2.15 -17.11
C GLY A 212 5.50 3.21 -17.86
N TYR A 213 6.09 4.13 -17.11
CA TYR A 213 6.93 5.23 -17.58
C TYR A 213 8.06 5.48 -16.58
N GLY A 214 9.08 6.23 -16.99
CA GLY A 214 10.32 6.39 -16.22
C GLY A 214 11.36 5.30 -16.52
N PRO A 215 12.50 5.32 -15.79
CA PRO A 215 13.58 4.37 -16.00
C PRO A 215 13.15 2.95 -15.64
N PHE A 216 13.23 2.03 -16.61
CA PHE A 216 12.87 0.63 -16.43
C PHE A 216 14.04 -0.28 -16.82
N PHE A 217 14.38 -1.24 -15.96
CA PHE A 217 15.46 -2.19 -16.20
C PHE A 217 14.90 -3.59 -16.47
N ARG A 218 15.21 -4.16 -17.64
CA ARG A 218 14.84 -5.55 -17.96
C ARG A 218 15.93 -6.53 -17.54
N PHE A 219 15.52 -7.69 -17.05
CA PHE A 219 16.37 -8.86 -16.99
C PHE A 219 16.47 -9.51 -18.38
N ASN A 220 17.68 -9.70 -18.89
CA ASN A 220 17.90 -10.60 -20.01
C ASN A 220 18.42 -11.95 -19.45
N PRO A 221 17.56 -12.97 -19.29
CA PRO A 221 17.95 -14.26 -18.74
C PRO A 221 19.00 -15.00 -19.60
N ARG A 222 19.16 -14.65 -20.88
CA ARG A 222 20.05 -15.37 -21.80
C ARG A 222 21.53 -15.03 -21.68
N THR A 223 21.89 -13.99 -20.94
CA THR A 223 23.29 -13.69 -20.64
C THR A 223 23.64 -14.23 -19.26
N THR A 224 23.80 -15.54 -19.13
CA THR A 224 24.45 -16.16 -17.97
C THR A 224 25.97 -15.99 -18.12
N GLY A 225 26.52 -14.93 -17.53
CA GLY A 225 27.95 -14.62 -17.52
C GLY A 225 28.23 -13.21 -16.99
N ALA A 226 29.47 -12.95 -16.54
CA ALA A 226 29.91 -11.69 -15.90
C ALA A 226 29.80 -10.41 -16.78
N ALA A 227 29.22 -10.52 -17.98
CA ALA A 227 29.04 -9.44 -18.94
C ALA A 227 27.57 -9.26 -19.37
N ALA A 228 26.60 -9.71 -18.56
CA ALA A 228 25.19 -9.35 -18.75
C ALA A 228 25.00 -7.85 -18.52
N THR A 229 25.16 -7.04 -19.56
CA THR A 229 24.85 -5.61 -19.48
C THR A 229 23.33 -5.48 -19.45
N PRO A 230 22.71 -5.06 -18.33
CA PRO A 230 21.27 -4.84 -18.28
C PRO A 230 20.93 -3.81 -19.37
N SER A 231 20.01 -4.16 -20.26
CA SER A 231 19.48 -3.20 -21.22
C SER A 231 18.48 -2.32 -20.47
N ALA A 232 18.92 -1.13 -20.07
CA ALA A 232 18.02 -0.10 -19.57
C ALA A 232 17.08 0.29 -20.72
N VAL A 233 15.78 0.06 -20.52
CA VAL A 233 14.75 0.58 -21.41
C VAL A 233 14.23 1.84 -20.73
N THR A 234 14.82 2.98 -21.06
CA THR A 234 14.30 4.27 -20.56
C THR A 234 13.00 4.58 -21.28
N ARG A 235 11.87 4.45 -20.57
CA ARG A 235 10.61 5.01 -21.03
C ARG A 235 10.62 6.50 -20.69
N GLN A 236 10.01 7.33 -21.53
CA GLN A 236 9.91 8.75 -21.22
C GLN A 236 9.17 8.90 -19.88
N ALA A 237 9.83 9.53 -18.90
CA ALA A 237 9.16 9.97 -17.68
C ALA A 237 8.01 10.89 -18.07
N ARG A 238 6.93 10.87 -17.27
CA ARG A 238 5.78 11.71 -17.56
C ARG A 238 5.84 12.97 -16.73
N ASP A 239 5.93 14.09 -17.42
CA ASP A 239 5.76 15.42 -16.84
C ASP A 239 4.31 15.56 -16.37
N LEU A 240 4.08 15.40 -15.07
CA LEU A 240 2.79 15.72 -14.47
C LEU A 240 2.88 17.11 -13.85
N ARG A 241 1.96 17.97 -14.25
CA ARG A 241 1.92 19.35 -13.79
C ARG A 241 1.19 19.39 -12.46
N VAL A 242 1.86 19.91 -11.45
CA VAL A 242 1.22 20.39 -10.22
C VAL A 242 1.04 21.89 -10.42
N LEU A 243 -0.22 22.31 -10.58
CA LEU A 243 -0.54 23.72 -10.70
C LEU A 243 -0.70 24.27 -9.29
N GLY A 244 0.14 25.21 -8.88
CA GLY A 244 -0.06 26.00 -7.66
C GLY A 244 -0.84 27.28 -7.97
N ARG A 245 -1.82 27.68 -7.16
CA ARG A 245 -2.51 28.96 -7.36
C ARG A 245 -1.58 30.15 -7.09
N ALA A 246 -1.79 31.21 -7.86
CA ALA A 246 -1.22 32.53 -7.62
C ALA A 246 -1.46 32.97 -6.17
N ASP A 247 -0.41 33.42 -5.49
CA ASP A 247 -0.58 34.02 -4.17
C ASP A 247 -1.48 35.26 -4.23
N THR A 248 -1.95 35.72 -3.07
CA THR A 248 -2.78 36.92 -2.93
C THR A 248 -2.11 38.20 -3.45
N GLN A 249 -0.82 38.15 -3.82
CA GLN A 249 -0.07 39.27 -4.38
C GLN A 249 -0.09 39.30 -5.92
N GLY A 250 -0.82 38.39 -6.58
CA GLY A 250 -0.92 38.36 -8.03
C GLY A 250 0.33 37.79 -8.70
N VAL A 251 1.18 37.07 -7.96
CA VAL A 251 2.27 36.29 -8.55
C VAL A 251 1.64 35.17 -9.36
N GLN A 252 2.05 35.01 -10.62
CA GLN A 252 1.53 33.97 -11.51
C GLN A 252 1.54 32.59 -10.82
N PRO A 253 0.54 31.72 -11.09
CA PRO A 253 0.50 30.38 -10.54
C PRO A 253 1.84 29.67 -10.76
N LEU A 254 2.50 29.28 -9.66
CA LEU A 254 3.73 28.51 -9.72
C LEU A 254 3.41 27.17 -10.38
N ARG A 255 4.00 26.94 -11.56
CA ARG A 255 3.87 25.69 -12.29
C ARG A 255 5.06 24.82 -11.93
N ALA A 256 4.86 23.88 -11.01
CA ALA A 256 5.85 22.85 -10.74
C ALA A 256 5.58 21.66 -11.67
N THR A 257 6.62 21.19 -12.37
CA THR A 257 6.54 19.93 -13.13
C THR A 257 7.20 18.87 -12.29
N ALA A 258 6.46 17.80 -12.04
CA ALA A 258 6.93 16.65 -11.31
C ALA A 258 7.21 15.50 -12.27
N LEU A 259 8.41 14.92 -12.16
CA LEU A 259 8.75 13.68 -12.85
C LEU A 259 8.26 12.53 -12.00
N PHE A 260 7.49 11.64 -12.61
CA PHE A 260 7.02 10.43 -11.96
C PHE A 260 7.58 9.18 -12.66
N SER A 261 7.82 8.15 -11.86
CA SER A 261 8.17 6.81 -12.32
C SER A 261 7.08 5.81 -11.95
N ARG A 262 6.72 4.97 -12.93
CA ARG A 262 5.85 3.80 -12.80
C ARG A 262 6.58 2.58 -13.35
N ALA A 263 7.78 2.33 -12.86
CA ALA A 263 8.53 1.15 -13.21
C ALA A 263 8.26 0.01 -12.21
N ALA A 264 7.91 -1.18 -12.70
CA ALA A 264 7.86 -2.40 -11.86
C ALA A 264 9.25 -2.74 -11.31
N TRP A 265 10.29 -2.37 -12.07
CA TRP A 265 11.69 -2.63 -11.76
C TRP A 265 12.54 -1.39 -12.09
N PRO A 266 12.56 -0.36 -11.21
CA PRO A 266 13.28 0.89 -11.43
C PRO A 266 14.80 0.77 -11.19
N PHE A 267 15.28 -0.42 -10.85
CA PHE A 267 16.67 -0.67 -10.48
C PHE A 267 17.30 -1.78 -11.32
N SER A 268 18.62 -1.70 -11.48
CA SER A 268 19.39 -2.73 -12.18
C SER A 268 19.35 -4.06 -11.44
N PRO A 269 19.07 -5.19 -12.11
CA PRO A 269 19.07 -6.51 -11.47
C PRO A 269 20.48 -6.96 -11.04
N ILE A 270 21.53 -6.38 -11.65
CA ILE A 270 22.94 -6.67 -11.34
C ILE A 270 23.57 -5.63 -10.41
N ASP A 271 22.77 -4.74 -9.81
CA ASP A 271 23.30 -3.78 -8.85
C ASP A 271 23.92 -4.54 -7.67
N ALA A 272 25.23 -4.39 -7.50
CA ALA A 272 25.98 -5.04 -6.42
C ALA A 272 25.50 -4.60 -5.03
N ASN A 273 24.82 -3.45 -4.95
CA ASN A 273 24.23 -2.91 -3.73
C ASN A 273 22.76 -3.29 -3.56
N ARG A 274 22.19 -4.15 -4.41
CA ARG A 274 20.79 -4.57 -4.30
C ARG A 274 20.55 -5.22 -2.94
N GLN A 275 19.69 -4.59 -2.14
CA GLN A 275 19.30 -5.12 -0.84
C GLN A 275 18.03 -5.98 -0.97
N ALA A 276 17.91 -6.99 -0.11
CA ALA A 276 16.65 -7.69 0.09
C ALA A 276 15.62 -6.67 0.60
N GLY A 277 14.62 -6.34 -0.22
CA GLY A 277 13.59 -5.35 0.11
C GLY A 277 13.49 -4.16 -0.84
N TRP A 278 14.26 -4.11 -1.92
CA TRP A 278 13.99 -3.14 -3.00
C TRP A 278 12.66 -3.47 -3.67
N ILE A 279 11.77 -2.48 -3.71
CA ILE A 279 10.42 -2.60 -4.27
C ILE A 279 10.27 -1.72 -5.50
N GLY A 280 9.41 -2.14 -6.42
CA GLY A 280 9.02 -1.37 -7.59
C GLY A 280 8.26 -0.08 -7.24
N ASP A 281 8.10 0.77 -8.25
CA ASP A 281 7.32 1.99 -8.15
C ASP A 281 5.82 1.71 -8.28
N SER A 282 5.45 0.80 -9.20
CA SER A 282 4.08 0.50 -9.60
C SER A 282 3.98 -0.91 -10.20
N ASP A 283 2.76 -1.41 -10.41
CA ASP A 283 2.49 -2.65 -11.16
C ASP A 283 2.57 -2.46 -12.69
N GLU A 284 2.63 -1.21 -13.18
CA GLU A 284 2.58 -0.82 -14.60
C GLU A 284 1.35 -1.30 -15.39
N GLY A 285 0.26 -1.68 -14.72
CA GLY A 285 -0.89 -2.22 -15.44
C GLY A 285 -1.56 -1.16 -16.33
N ILE A 286 -2.04 -1.62 -17.48
CA ILE A 286 -2.79 -0.87 -18.47
C ILE A 286 -4.27 -1.15 -18.23
N THR A 287 -5.07 -0.09 -18.17
CA THR A 287 -6.50 -0.17 -17.91
C THR A 287 -7.23 -0.84 -19.07
N ILE A 288 -8.15 -1.75 -18.75
CA ILE A 288 -9.00 -2.41 -19.74
C ILE A 288 -10.21 -1.50 -20.01
N ASN A 289 -10.46 -1.18 -21.29
CA ASN A 289 -11.56 -0.31 -21.71
C ASN A 289 -11.58 1.06 -21.01
N ARG A 290 -10.41 1.60 -20.64
CA ARG A 290 -10.27 2.85 -19.88
C ARG A 290 -11.03 2.85 -18.55
N ARG A 291 -11.27 1.69 -17.94
CA ARG A 291 -11.81 1.57 -16.59
C ARG A 291 -10.65 1.55 -15.60
N PRO A 292 -10.62 2.41 -14.57
CA PRO A 292 -9.59 2.30 -13.55
C PRO A 292 -9.69 0.95 -12.83
N TYR A 293 -8.64 0.59 -12.13
CA TYR A 293 -8.65 -0.55 -11.22
C TYR A 293 -7.94 -0.20 -9.92
N PHE A 294 -8.19 -1.01 -8.90
CA PHE A 294 -7.45 -0.98 -7.65
C PHE A 294 -6.69 -2.28 -7.48
N TYR A 295 -5.60 -2.22 -6.73
CA TYR A 295 -4.85 -3.42 -6.38
C TYR A 295 -4.16 -3.30 -5.02
N SER A 296 -3.93 -4.45 -4.42
CA SER A 296 -3.00 -4.61 -3.29
C SER A 296 -1.68 -5.17 -3.81
N VAL A 297 -0.58 -4.74 -3.20
CA VAL A 297 0.79 -5.22 -3.48
C VAL A 297 1.09 -6.59 -2.85
N GLY A 298 0.06 -7.34 -2.47
CA GLY A 298 0.20 -8.72 -2.02
C GLY A 298 0.91 -8.89 -0.68
N ALA A 299 1.50 -10.06 -0.49
CA ALA A 299 2.20 -10.47 0.71
C ALA A 299 3.66 -10.00 0.72
N ASP A 300 4.31 -9.90 -0.42
CA ASP A 300 5.71 -9.47 -0.51
C ASP A 300 5.90 -7.95 -0.42
N GLY A 301 4.87 -7.17 -0.76
CA GLY A 301 4.87 -5.72 -0.65
C GLY A 301 5.49 -4.99 -1.83
N ASN A 302 5.81 -5.73 -2.89
CA ASN A 302 6.45 -5.20 -4.08
C ASN A 302 5.43 -5.16 -5.22
N PRO A 303 5.02 -3.98 -5.69
CA PRO A 303 4.03 -3.89 -6.77
C PRO A 303 4.52 -4.51 -8.10
N GLY A 304 5.84 -4.66 -8.28
CA GLY A 304 6.45 -5.21 -9.49
C GLY A 304 6.42 -6.74 -9.59
N THR A 305 6.21 -7.45 -8.47
CA THR A 305 5.98 -8.91 -8.40
C THR A 305 4.49 -9.15 -8.43
N ARG A 306 3.95 -9.31 -9.65
CA ARG A 306 2.51 -9.27 -9.89
C ARG A 306 1.80 -10.57 -9.50
N GLU A 307 2.55 -11.61 -9.16
CA GLU A 307 2.05 -12.95 -8.90
C GLU A 307 1.21 -13.04 -7.61
N ASP A 308 1.50 -12.22 -6.61
CA ASP A 308 0.75 -12.15 -5.35
C ASP A 308 -0.07 -10.85 -5.18
N ASN A 309 0.00 -9.93 -6.15
CA ASN A 309 -0.88 -8.78 -6.22
C ASN A 309 -2.35 -9.24 -6.29
N VAL A 310 -3.23 -8.53 -5.56
CA VAL A 310 -4.66 -8.82 -5.55
C VAL A 310 -5.41 -7.81 -6.40
N TYR A 311 -6.19 -8.32 -7.36
CA TYR A 311 -7.00 -7.53 -8.30
C TYR A 311 -8.46 -8.01 -8.28
N THR A 312 -9.40 -7.14 -8.65
CA THR A 312 -10.74 -7.55 -9.10
C THR A 312 -10.80 -7.78 -10.59
N THR A 313 -10.16 -6.90 -11.35
CA THR A 313 -9.95 -7.02 -12.80
C THR A 313 -8.46 -6.96 -13.07
N THR A 314 -7.87 -8.08 -13.49
CA THR A 314 -6.44 -8.14 -13.82
C THR A 314 -6.17 -7.24 -15.03
N PRO A 315 -5.29 -6.22 -14.91
CA PRO A 315 -4.94 -5.37 -16.03
C PRO A 315 -4.09 -6.12 -17.05
N THR A 316 -3.92 -5.56 -18.23
CA THR A 316 -2.85 -6.00 -19.14
C THR A 316 -1.56 -5.30 -18.76
N PHE A 317 -0.41 -5.85 -19.14
CA PHE A 317 0.88 -5.26 -18.83
C PHE A 317 1.67 -5.00 -20.12
N PRO A 318 2.53 -3.98 -20.15
CA PRO A 318 3.47 -3.80 -21.23
C PRO A 318 4.30 -5.07 -21.41
N ALA A 319 4.50 -5.51 -22.66
CA ALA A 319 5.27 -6.72 -22.95
C ALA A 319 6.71 -6.64 -22.39
N GLU A 320 7.18 -5.41 -22.13
CA GLU A 320 8.45 -5.14 -21.48
C GLU A 320 8.59 -5.69 -20.08
N SER A 321 7.52 -5.63 -19.31
CA SER A 321 7.55 -5.84 -17.87
C SER A 321 6.98 -7.16 -17.47
N THR A 322 6.43 -7.92 -18.42
CA THR A 322 6.18 -9.34 -18.23
C THR A 322 7.52 -10.06 -18.08
N PRO A 323 7.77 -10.77 -16.97
CA PRO A 323 8.92 -11.66 -16.87
C PRO A 323 8.90 -12.62 -18.07
N PRO A 324 10.05 -12.90 -18.72
CA PRO A 324 10.08 -13.94 -19.74
C PRO A 324 9.58 -15.24 -19.11
N ALA A 325 8.72 -15.96 -19.83
CA ALA A 325 8.29 -17.28 -19.39
C ALA A 325 9.53 -18.13 -19.14
N ILE A 326 9.61 -18.74 -17.96
CA ILE A 326 10.62 -19.73 -17.65
C ILE A 326 10.20 -20.98 -18.43
N GLU A 327 10.73 -21.14 -19.64
CA GLU A 327 10.62 -22.38 -20.44
C GLU A 327 11.42 -23.52 -19.82
#